data_AF-A0A836WLA0-F1
#
_entry.id   AF-A0A836WLA0-F1
#
_cell.length_a   1.000
_cell.length_b   1.000
_cell.length_c   1.000
_cell.angle_alpha   90.00
_cell.angle_beta   90.00
_cell.angle_gamma   90.00
#
_symmetry.space_group_name_H-M   'P 1'
#
loop_
_entity.id
_entity.type
_entity.pdbx_description
1 polymer ?
#
loop_
_entity_poly.entity_id
_entity_poly.type
_entity_poly.pdbx_seq_one_letter_code
_entity_poly.pdbx_strand_id
1 'polypeptide(L)'
;MYIIVSLIGGLLILDKYAIGIFGFSQPIVAGLIFGSLFGDLQTFIVLGAYLQLIYIAMLPIGRSIPPDGELGGITGLAIHALFPDLPLSVPLFFAIGTSVFSGYSDILFRHFNNTLYRRGISAATTKQIDQTINFHFLG
;
A
#
# COMPACT_ATOMS: atom_id res chain seq x y z
N MET A 1 -15.34 -11.42 -9.61
CA MET A 1 -14.49 -11.59 -8.42
C MET A 1 -13.18 -10.81 -8.53
N TYR A 2 -12.31 -11.08 -9.51
CA TYR A 2 -11.01 -10.39 -9.70
C TYR A 2 -11.09 -8.86 -9.71
N ILE A 3 -12.02 -8.28 -10.49
CA ILE A 3 -12.19 -6.82 -10.59
C ILE A 3 -12.52 -6.20 -9.22
N ILE A 4 -13.39 -6.86 -8.45
CA ILE A 4 -13.82 -6.37 -7.14
C ILE A 4 -12.64 -6.35 -6.17
N VAL A 5 -11.88 -7.46 -6.12
CA VAL A 5 -10.67 -7.58 -5.29
C VAL A 5 -9.64 -6.50 -5.64
N SER A 6 -9.38 -6.29 -6.94
CA SER A 6 -8.43 -5.26 -7.39
C SER A 6 -8.91 -3.84 -7.09
N LEU A 7 -10.21 -3.56 -7.23
CA LEU A 7 -10.78 -2.25 -6.91
C LEU A 7 -10.71 -1.97 -5.41
N ILE A 8 -11.11 -2.92 -4.57
CA ILE A 8 -11.04 -2.78 -3.11
C ILE A 8 -9.59 -2.61 -2.67
N GLY A 9 -8.67 -3.45 -3.16
CA GLY A 9 -7.26 -3.34 -2.82
C GLY A 9 -6.66 -2.00 -3.25
N GLY A 10 -7.01 -1.52 -4.44
CA GLY A 10 -6.62 -0.20 -4.94
C GLY A 10 -7.18 0.94 -4.09
N LEU A 11 -8.44 0.88 -3.70
CA LEU A 11 -9.05 1.90 -2.83
C LEU A 11 -8.43 1.92 -1.43
N LEU A 12 -8.15 0.74 -0.86
CA LEU A 12 -7.53 0.65 0.46
C LEU A 12 -6.12 1.18 0.46
N ILE A 13 -5.30 0.93 -0.58
CA ILE A 13 -3.93 1.47 -0.60
C ILE A 13 -3.88 2.99 -0.79
N LEU A 14 -4.94 3.62 -1.32
CA LEU A 14 -5.03 5.09 -1.39
C LEU A 14 -5.11 5.76 -0.01
N ASP A 15 -5.61 5.05 1.01
CA ASP A 15 -5.58 5.53 2.41
C ASP A 15 -4.14 5.84 2.87
N LYS A 16 -3.17 5.05 2.41
CA LYS A 16 -1.75 5.26 2.72
C LYS A 16 -1.15 6.48 2.01
N TYR A 17 -1.49 6.69 0.74
CA TYR A 17 -0.76 7.62 -0.13
C TYR A 17 -1.49 8.94 -0.41
N ALA A 18 -2.82 8.99 -0.36
CA ALA A 18 -3.59 10.10 -0.92
C ALA A 18 -4.66 10.68 0.01
N ILE A 19 -5.43 9.85 0.72
CA ILE A 19 -6.66 10.31 1.38
C ILE A 19 -6.67 9.96 2.86
N GLY A 20 -6.50 10.98 3.71
CA GLY A 20 -6.94 10.98 5.11
C GLY A 20 -6.16 10.12 6.11
N ILE A 21 -5.36 9.14 5.66
CA ILE A 21 -4.49 8.29 6.50
C ILE A 21 -5.28 7.78 7.72
N PHE A 22 -6.47 7.24 7.47
CA PHE A 22 -7.38 6.76 8.50
C PHE A 22 -6.97 5.38 9.03
N GLY A 23 -6.07 4.70 8.33
CA GLY A 23 -5.57 3.38 8.70
C GLY A 23 -6.38 2.22 8.14
N PHE A 24 -7.23 2.46 7.14
CA PHE A 24 -7.96 1.40 6.44
C PHE A 24 -7.02 0.45 5.68
N SER A 25 -5.86 0.96 5.27
CA SER A 25 -4.80 0.19 4.62
C SER A 25 -4.08 -0.78 5.57
N GLN A 26 -4.25 -0.65 6.89
CA GLN A 26 -3.60 -1.52 7.87
C GLN A 26 -4.12 -2.97 7.71
N PRO A 27 -3.25 -3.98 7.64
CA PRO A 27 -3.63 -5.36 7.36
C PRO A 27 -4.79 -5.91 8.19
N ILE A 28 -4.87 -5.58 9.49
CA ILE A 28 -5.97 -6.06 10.35
C ILE A 28 -7.31 -5.39 9.99
N VAL A 29 -7.30 -4.09 9.66
CA VAL A 29 -8.49 -3.33 9.27
C VAL A 29 -8.93 -3.73 7.87
N ALA A 30 -7.98 -3.87 6.94
CA ALA A 30 -8.24 -4.41 5.62
C ALA A 30 -8.82 -5.84 5.71
N GLY A 31 -8.31 -6.68 6.62
CA GLY A 31 -8.85 -8.02 6.88
C GLY A 31 -10.31 -8.00 7.32
N LEU A 32 -10.69 -7.09 8.21
CA LEU A 32 -12.09 -6.88 8.58
C LEU A 32 -12.98 -6.52 7.38
N ILE A 33 -12.49 -5.63 6.51
CA ILE A 33 -13.22 -5.18 5.31
C ILE A 33 -13.38 -6.33 4.32
N PHE A 34 -12.31 -7.05 4.02
CA PHE A 34 -12.35 -8.22 3.14
C PHE A 34 -13.27 -9.32 3.70
N GLY A 35 -13.14 -9.67 4.98
CA GLY A 35 -13.97 -10.69 5.60
C GLY A 35 -15.46 -10.34 5.57
N SER A 36 -15.79 -9.06 5.74
CA SER A 36 -17.17 -8.56 5.62
C SER A 36 -17.72 -8.66 4.18
N LEU A 37 -16.85 -8.50 3.17
CA LEU A 37 -17.24 -8.54 1.76
C LEU A 37 -17.33 -9.96 1.18
N PHE A 38 -16.47 -10.86 1.64
CA PHE A 38 -16.37 -12.24 1.12
C PHE A 38 -17.04 -13.29 2.02
N GLY A 39 -17.58 -12.89 3.17
CA GLY A 39 -18.36 -13.77 4.04
C GLY A 39 -17.54 -14.66 4.98
N ASP A 40 -16.22 -14.43 5.09
CA ASP A 40 -15.33 -15.13 6.01
C ASP A 40 -14.62 -14.12 6.91
N LEU A 41 -15.25 -13.75 8.02
CA LEU A 41 -14.66 -12.80 8.96
C LEU A 41 -13.46 -13.38 9.72
N GLN A 42 -13.55 -14.65 10.11
CA GLN A 42 -12.56 -15.25 11.00
C GLN A 42 -11.22 -15.41 10.30
N THR A 43 -11.19 -16.00 9.10
CA THR A 43 -9.94 -16.28 8.40
C THR A 43 -9.27 -14.99 7.96
N PHE A 44 -10.03 -14.01 7.46
CA PHE A 44 -9.47 -12.74 7.03
C PHE A 44 -8.95 -11.87 8.17
N ILE A 45 -9.61 -11.83 9.33
CA ILE A 45 -9.08 -11.13 10.50
C ILE A 45 -7.80 -11.81 11.01
N VAL A 46 -7.77 -13.14 11.08
CA VAL A 46 -6.57 -13.89 11.50
C VAL A 46 -5.41 -13.64 10.54
N LEU A 47 -5.65 -13.72 9.23
CA LEU A 47 -4.65 -13.44 8.22
C LEU A 47 -4.16 -11.99 8.30
N GLY A 48 -5.08 -11.04 8.45
CA GLY A 48 -4.76 -9.62 8.65
C GLY A 48 -3.93 -9.38 9.91
N ALA A 49 -4.23 -10.07 11.01
CA ALA A 49 -3.46 -9.98 12.25
C ALA A 49 -2.04 -10.56 12.10
N TYR A 50 -1.87 -11.68 11.40
CA TYR A 50 -0.53 -12.22 11.11
C TYR A 50 0.30 -11.24 10.28
N LEU A 51 -0.29 -10.66 9.23
CA LEU A 51 0.38 -9.67 8.40
C LEU A 51 0.70 -8.41 9.20
N GLN A 52 -0.22 -7.92 10.04
CA GLN A 52 0.03 -6.79 10.92
C GLN A 52 1.23 -7.05 11.85
N LEU A 53 1.32 -8.24 12.44
CA LEU A 53 2.41 -8.61 13.34
C LEU A 53 3.76 -8.69 12.60
N ILE A 54 3.79 -9.15 11.35
CA ILE A 54 5.01 -9.18 10.53
C ILE A 54 5.55 -7.75 10.31
N TYR A 55 4.66 -6.78 10.10
CA TYR A 55 5.06 -5.41 9.73
C TYR A 55 5.03 -4.39 10.88
N ILE A 56 4.63 -4.78 12.10
CA ILE A 56 4.46 -3.83 13.22
C ILE A 56 5.76 -3.08 13.60
N ALA A 57 6.92 -3.67 13.33
CA ALA A 57 8.23 -3.09 13.62
C ALA A 57 8.87 -2.37 12.41
N MET A 58 8.20 -2.35 11.26
CA MET A 58 8.76 -1.84 9.99
C MET A 58 8.50 -0.34 9.84
N LEU A 59 9.15 0.46 10.67
CA LEU A 59 9.02 1.93 10.65
C LEU A 59 10.07 2.58 9.73
N PRO A 60 9.68 3.59 8.92
CA PRO A 60 10.62 4.35 8.12
C PRO A 60 11.46 5.25 9.03
N ILE A 61 12.76 4.95 9.17
CA ILE A 61 13.71 5.76 9.94
C ILE A 61 14.71 6.40 8.98
N GLY A 62 14.73 7.73 8.97
CA GLY A 62 15.61 8.51 8.09
C GLY A 62 15.27 8.30 6.62
N ARG A 63 16.25 7.82 5.84
CA ARG A 63 16.08 7.52 4.41
C ARG A 63 15.81 6.04 4.12
N SER A 64 15.67 5.22 5.15
CA SER A 64 15.32 3.81 5.01
C SER A 64 13.85 3.70 4.59
N ILE A 65 13.62 2.95 3.50
CA ILE A 65 12.28 2.59 3.05
C ILE A 65 12.10 1.10 3.39
N PRO A 66 11.32 0.77 4.43
CA PRO A 66 11.08 -0.62 4.78
C PRO A 66 10.15 -1.28 3.75
N PRO A 67 10.01 -2.63 3.79
CA PRO A 67 8.97 -3.32 3.03
C PRO A 67 7.58 -2.74 3.29
N ASP A 68 6.76 -2.64 2.24
CA ASP A 68 5.42 -2.06 2.30
C ASP A 68 4.43 -3.07 2.93
N GLY A 69 4.23 -2.94 4.25
CA GLY A 69 3.35 -3.83 5.00
C GLY A 69 1.88 -3.72 4.61
N GLU A 70 1.42 -2.52 4.25
CA GLU A 70 0.03 -2.30 3.83
C GLU A 70 -0.24 -2.95 2.47
N LEU A 71 0.62 -2.74 1.47
CA LEU A 71 0.46 -3.34 0.14
C LEU A 71 0.64 -4.86 0.18
N GLY A 72 1.61 -5.35 0.95
CA GLY A 72 1.76 -6.79 1.20
C GLY A 72 0.53 -7.38 1.88
N GLY A 73 0.04 -6.71 2.93
CA GLY A 73 -1.18 -7.04 3.65
C GLY A 73 -2.39 -7.22 2.74
N ILE A 74 -2.70 -6.18 1.98
CA ILE A 74 -3.81 -6.16 1.01
C ILE A 74 -3.63 -7.25 -0.05
N THR A 75 -2.41 -7.48 -0.53
CA THR A 75 -2.15 -8.54 -1.52
C THR A 75 -2.37 -9.93 -0.95
N GLY A 76 -1.94 -10.21 0.28
CA GLY A 76 -2.21 -11.48 0.95
C GLY A 76 -3.71 -11.74 1.10
N LEU A 77 -4.46 -10.75 1.59
CA LEU A 77 -5.92 -10.83 1.71
C LEU A 77 -6.58 -11.06 0.34
N ALA A 78 -6.12 -10.36 -0.70
CA ALA A 78 -6.60 -10.53 -2.07
C ALA A 78 -6.35 -11.95 -2.60
N ILE A 79 -5.17 -12.52 -2.38
CA ILE A 79 -4.85 -13.89 -2.81
C ILE A 79 -5.76 -14.89 -2.09
N HIS A 80 -6.00 -14.73 -0.79
CA HIS A 80 -6.92 -15.62 -0.07
C HIS A 80 -8.37 -15.47 -0.57
N ALA A 81 -8.83 -14.25 -0.85
CA ALA A 81 -10.16 -14.01 -1.43
C ALA A 81 -10.37 -14.67 -2.80
N LEU A 82 -9.30 -14.75 -3.61
CA LEU A 82 -9.36 -15.38 -4.92
C LEU A 82 -9.22 -16.90 -4.87
N PHE A 83 -8.49 -17.42 -3.88
CA PHE A 83 -8.14 -18.82 -3.77
C PHE A 83 -8.33 -19.32 -2.32
N PRO A 84 -9.60 -19.40 -1.84
CA PRO A 84 -9.89 -19.69 -0.44
C PRO A 84 -9.47 -21.10 0.00
N ASP A 85 -9.42 -22.05 -0.92
CA ASP A 85 -9.06 -23.45 -0.65
C ASP A 85 -7.55 -23.66 -0.44
N LEU A 86 -6.72 -22.66 -0.73
CA LEU A 86 -5.28 -22.75 -0.54
C LEU A 86 -4.89 -22.55 0.93
N PRO A 87 -3.82 -23.22 1.40
CA PRO A 87 -3.33 -23.01 2.76
C PRO A 87 -2.85 -21.57 2.94
N LEU A 88 -3.02 -21.02 4.15
CA LEU A 88 -2.65 -19.63 4.48
C LEU A 88 -1.17 -19.30 4.22
N SER A 89 -0.29 -20.29 4.11
CA SER A 89 1.10 -20.11 3.70
C SER A 89 1.23 -19.48 2.31
N VAL A 90 0.30 -19.74 1.40
CA VAL A 90 0.33 -19.17 0.03
C VAL A 90 0.03 -17.66 0.05
N PRO A 91 -1.10 -17.18 0.60
CA PRO A 91 -1.33 -15.76 0.82
C PRO A 91 -0.17 -15.03 1.52
N LEU A 92 0.39 -15.62 2.59
CA LEU A 92 1.50 -15.05 3.34
C LEU A 92 2.77 -14.92 2.50
N PHE A 93 3.08 -15.94 1.69
CA PHE A 93 4.23 -15.91 0.79
C PHE A 93 4.13 -14.75 -0.21
N PHE A 94 2.97 -14.60 -0.86
CA PHE A 94 2.74 -13.52 -1.82
C PHE A 94 2.73 -12.14 -1.14
N ALA A 95 2.18 -12.02 0.06
CA ALA A 95 2.20 -10.78 0.84
C ALA A 95 3.63 -10.31 1.12
N ILE A 96 4.48 -11.21 1.59
CA ILE A 96 5.89 -10.89 1.88
C ILE A 96 6.62 -10.51 0.59
N GLY A 97 6.48 -11.31 -0.47
CA GLY A 97 7.14 -11.03 -1.75
C GLY A 97 6.74 -9.67 -2.34
N THR A 98 5.45 -9.34 -2.30
CA THR A 98 4.94 -8.06 -2.83
C THR A 98 5.27 -6.87 -1.95
N SER A 99 5.36 -7.02 -0.62
CA SER A 99 5.80 -5.95 0.28
C SER A 99 7.23 -5.48 -0.03
N VAL A 100 8.13 -6.41 -0.31
CA VAL A 100 9.52 -6.13 -0.67
C VAL A 100 9.58 -5.44 -2.03
N PHE A 101 8.86 -5.98 -3.02
CA PHE A 101 8.76 -5.39 -4.35
C PHE A 101 8.21 -3.96 -4.33
N SER A 102 7.18 -3.72 -3.50
CA SER A 102 6.61 -2.38 -3.32
C SER A 102 7.63 -1.41 -2.72
N GLY A 103 8.41 -1.84 -1.72
CA GLY A 103 9.48 -1.01 -1.15
C GLY A 103 10.49 -0.54 -2.21
N TYR A 104 10.91 -1.43 -3.12
CA TYR A 104 11.76 -1.04 -4.25
C TYR A 104 11.05 -0.08 -5.22
N SER A 105 9.76 -0.29 -5.46
CA SER A 105 8.95 0.58 -6.31
C SER A 105 8.83 1.99 -5.70
N ASP A 106 8.60 2.10 -4.39
CA ASP A 106 8.55 3.39 -3.68
C ASP A 106 9.89 4.15 -3.79
N ILE A 107 11.03 3.45 -3.69
CA ILE A 107 12.36 4.07 -3.91
C ILE A 107 12.45 4.67 -5.32
N LEU A 108 12.01 3.94 -6.34
CA LEU A 108 12.04 4.41 -7.73
C LEU A 108 11.11 5.62 -7.94
N PHE A 109 9.89 5.56 -7.41
CA PHE A 109 8.95 6.67 -7.48
C PHE A 109 9.48 7.92 -6.77
N ARG A 110 10.07 7.78 -5.59
CA ARG A 110 10.69 8.92 -4.90
C ARG A 110 11.87 9.50 -5.67
N HIS A 111 12.62 8.68 -6.40
CA HIS A 111 13.69 9.20 -7.26
C HIS A 111 13.12 10.05 -8.40
N PHE A 112 12.05 9.58 -9.04
CA PHE A 112 11.33 10.33 -10.06
C PHE A 112 10.72 11.63 -9.50
N ASN A 113 10.01 11.55 -8.38
CA ASN A 113 9.37 12.71 -7.73
C ASN A 113 10.41 13.74 -7.28
N ASN A 114 11.61 13.31 -6.85
CA ASN A 114 12.71 14.23 -6.56
C ASN A 114 13.16 15.06 -7.79
N THR A 115 13.03 14.51 -9.00
CA THR A 115 13.30 15.26 -10.23
C THR A 115 12.25 16.35 -10.46
N LEU A 116 10.98 16.01 -10.25
CA LEU A 116 9.88 16.97 -10.34
C LEU A 116 9.97 18.04 -9.26
N TYR A 117 10.29 17.67 -8.03
CA TYR A 117 10.53 18.57 -6.91
C TYR A 117 11.61 19.62 -7.25
N ARG A 118 12.76 19.19 -7.80
CA ARG A 118 13.84 20.11 -8.20
C ARG A 118 13.37 21.10 -9.28
N ARG A 119 12.58 20.65 -10.25
CA ARG A 119 11.98 21.51 -11.29
C ARG A 119 10.98 22.49 -10.69
N GLY A 120 10.14 22.03 -9.75
CA GLY A 120 9.19 22.85 -9.01
C GLY A 120 9.85 23.98 -8.22
N ILE A 121 10.97 23.71 -7.55
CA ILE A 121 11.76 24.72 -6.82
C ILE A 121 12.36 25.76 -7.77
N SER A 122 12.87 25.35 -8.93
CA SER A 122 13.37 26.27 -9.95
C SER A 122 12.27 27.21 -10.45
N ALA A 123 11.08 26.67 -10.75
CA ALA A 123 9.91 27.45 -11.16
C ALA A 123 9.39 28.40 -10.05
N ALA A 124 9.45 27.95 -8.79
CA ALA A 124 9.07 28.78 -7.65
C ALA A 124 10.00 29.99 -7.49
N THR A 125 11.30 29.80 -7.75
CA THR A 125 12.32 30.87 -7.68
C THR A 125 12.08 31.95 -8.74
N THR A 126 11.51 31.58 -9.90
CA THR A 126 11.12 32.50 -10.97
C THR A 126 9.69 33.03 -10.85
N LYS A 127 9.02 32.79 -9.70
CA LYS A 127 7.63 33.18 -9.41
C LYS A 127 6.58 32.58 -10.36
N GLN A 128 6.86 31.43 -10.99
CA GLN A 128 5.93 30.72 -11.86
C GLN A 128 5.07 29.73 -11.06
N ILE A 129 4.07 30.27 -10.34
CA ILE A 129 3.24 29.52 -9.39
C ILE A 129 2.48 28.38 -10.07
N ASP A 130 1.91 28.61 -11.27
CA ASP A 130 1.14 27.59 -11.99
C ASP A 130 2.00 26.37 -12.35
N GLN A 131 3.27 26.60 -12.75
CA GLN A 131 4.19 25.51 -13.02
C GLN A 131 4.59 24.76 -11.75
N THR A 132 4.82 25.46 -10.64
CA THR A 132 5.08 24.82 -9.35
C THR A 132 3.92 23.92 -8.92
N ILE A 133 2.68 24.39 -9.08
CA ILE A 133 1.46 23.61 -8.78
C ILE A 133 1.37 22.38 -9.70
N ASN A 134 1.61 22.56 -11.00
CA ASN A 134 1.59 21.44 -11.95
C ASN A 134 2.64 20.37 -11.60
N PHE A 135 3.85 20.77 -11.20
CA PHE A 135 4.87 19.81 -10.78
C PHE A 135 4.51 19.10 -9.48
N HIS A 136 3.79 19.75 -8.55
CA HIS A 136 3.29 19.12 -7.34
C HIS A 136 2.20 18.08 -7.60
N PHE A 137 1.28 18.33 -8.54
CA PHE A 137 0.26 17.35 -8.90
C PHE A 137 0.80 16.18 -9.72
N LEU A 138 1.95 16.34 -10.38
CA LEU A 138 2.59 15.29 -11.16
C LEU A 138 3.43 14.32 -10.32
N GLY A 139 3.77 14.65 -9.07
CA GLY A 139 4.55 13.76 -8.19
C GLY A 139 4.83 14.28 -6.79
#